data_AF-A0A6V7IFB2-F1
#
_entry.id   AF-A0A6V7IFB2-F1
#
_cell.length_a   1.000
_cell.length_b   1.000
_cell.length_c   1.000
_cell.angle_alpha   90.00
_cell.angle_beta   90.00
_cell.angle_gamma   90.00
#
_symmetry.space_group_name_H-M   'P 1'
#
loop_
_entity.id
_entity.type
_entity.pdbx_description
1 polymer ?
#
loop_
_entity_poly.entity_id
_entity_poly.type
_entity_poly.pdbx_seq_one_letter_code
_entity_poly.pdbx_strand_id
1 'polypeptide(L)'
;AHPEKFNSRLRNKMFYGQMGGKDLVLRKWKDLSEFVTLECDGQDMTPKLKEHRVHAIVFLNIPSYGGGTHPWGGGSGTKEPATDDGLFEVVGLTTYQLPLLQAGGHGTCITQCSTARLVTSKTIPMQ
;
A
#
# COMPACT_ATOMS: atom_id res chain seq x y z
N ALA A 1 21.86 7.52 -11.06
CA ALA A 1 21.15 6.25 -10.82
C ALA A 1 22.11 5.11 -11.11
N HIS A 2 22.09 4.02 -10.31
CA HIS A 2 23.00 2.86 -10.45
C HIS A 2 22.22 1.61 -10.91
N PRO A 3 21.88 1.51 -12.20
CA PRO A 3 21.07 0.42 -12.74
C PRO A 3 21.72 -0.96 -12.52
N GLU A 4 23.05 -1.04 -12.42
CA GLU A 4 23.80 -2.27 -12.12
C GLU A 4 23.45 -2.94 -10.78
N LYS A 5 22.84 -2.21 -9.82
CA LYS A 5 22.43 -2.77 -8.52
C LYS A 5 21.09 -3.53 -8.57
N PHE A 6 20.33 -3.42 -9.65
CA PHE A 6 18.96 -3.92 -9.77
C PHE A 6 18.81 -5.17 -10.68
N ASN A 7 19.91 -5.85 -11.01
CA ASN A 7 19.93 -7.02 -11.92
C ASN A 7 19.41 -8.34 -11.34
N SER A 8 18.90 -8.36 -10.12
CA SER A 8 18.32 -9.56 -9.51
C SER A 8 17.02 -9.25 -8.79
N ARG A 9 15.94 -9.93 -9.20
CA ARG A 9 14.62 -9.86 -8.55
C ARG A 9 14.73 -10.13 -7.05
N LEU A 10 15.59 -11.06 -6.64
CA LEU A 10 15.82 -11.41 -5.24
C LEU A 10 16.53 -10.28 -4.47
N ARG A 11 17.50 -9.59 -5.07
CA ARG A 11 18.16 -8.43 -4.45
C ARG A 11 17.21 -7.24 -4.33
N ASN A 12 16.39 -6.96 -5.34
CA ASN A 12 15.38 -5.89 -5.26
C ASN A 12 14.37 -6.21 -4.17
N LYS A 13 13.89 -7.45 -4.11
CA LYS A 13 12.97 -7.94 -3.08
C LYS A 13 13.56 -7.76 -1.66
N MET A 14 14.82 -8.11 -1.45
CA MET A 14 15.49 -7.87 -0.17
C MET A 14 15.71 -6.39 0.14
N PHE A 15 16.12 -5.57 -0.83
CA PHE A 15 16.37 -4.15 -0.62
C PHE A 15 15.10 -3.40 -0.20
N TYR A 16 13.99 -3.61 -0.91
CA TYR A 16 12.69 -3.01 -0.56
C TYR A 16 12.10 -3.63 0.72
N GLY A 17 12.31 -4.93 0.94
CA GLY A 17 11.92 -5.58 2.21
C GLY A 17 12.65 -5.00 3.42
N GLN A 18 13.95 -4.70 3.30
CA GLN A 18 14.75 -4.11 4.38
C GLN A 18 14.44 -2.63 4.62
N MET A 19 14.31 -1.83 3.55
CA MET A 19 14.02 -0.40 3.65
C MET A 19 12.57 -0.13 4.10
N GLY A 20 11.60 -0.84 3.55
CA GLY A 20 10.21 -0.78 4.01
C GLY A 20 10.03 -1.36 5.41
N GLY A 21 10.77 -2.42 5.74
CA GLY A 21 10.70 -3.11 7.04
C GLY A 21 11.21 -2.29 8.23
N LYS A 22 12.21 -1.42 8.05
CA LYS A 22 12.86 -0.71 9.17
C LYS A 22 11.89 0.22 9.92
N ASP A 23 11.13 1.03 9.20
CA ASP A 23 10.16 1.95 9.80
C ASP A 23 8.94 1.22 10.40
N LEU A 24 8.63 0.03 9.88
CA LEU A 24 7.56 -0.83 10.36
C LEU A 24 7.94 -1.59 11.63
N VAL A 25 9.18 -2.06 11.74
CA VAL A 25 9.74 -2.67 12.97
C VAL A 25 9.76 -1.65 14.10
N LEU A 26 10.09 -0.39 13.80
CA LEU A 26 10.03 0.72 14.75
C LEU A 26 8.60 1.17 15.08
N ARG A 27 7.57 0.60 14.41
CA ARG A 27 6.16 0.87 14.69
C ARG A 27 5.80 2.37 14.63
N LYS A 28 6.61 3.15 13.89
CA LYS A 28 6.58 4.63 13.87
C LYS A 28 5.26 5.18 13.32
N TRP A 29 4.58 4.39 12.49
CA TRP A 29 3.35 4.75 11.79
C TRP A 29 2.14 3.92 12.23
N LYS A 30 2.15 3.37 13.44
CA LYS A 30 1.01 2.62 13.98
C LYS A 30 -0.30 3.39 14.01
N ASP A 31 -0.20 4.71 14.21
CA ASP A 31 -1.35 5.60 14.31
C ASP A 31 -1.48 6.46 13.03
N LEU A 32 -0.98 5.96 11.88
CA LEU A 32 -1.06 6.68 10.60
C LEU A 32 -2.47 7.19 10.33
N SER A 33 -3.49 6.36 10.58
CA SER A 33 -4.91 6.67 10.39
C SER A 33 -5.41 7.87 11.20
N GLU A 34 -4.71 8.28 12.25
CA GLU A 34 -5.05 9.47 13.04
C GLU A 34 -4.47 10.77 12.46
N PHE A 35 -3.51 10.66 11.55
CA PHE A 35 -2.84 11.80 10.94
C PHE A 35 -3.20 12.01 9.47
N VAL A 36 -4.14 11.22 8.94
CA VAL A 36 -4.54 11.29 7.54
C VAL A 36 -6.06 11.30 7.38
N THR A 37 -6.52 12.02 6.37
CA THR A 37 -7.87 11.84 5.81
C THR A 37 -7.74 11.43 4.36
N LEU A 38 -8.58 10.49 3.93
CA LEU A 38 -8.59 9.99 2.57
C LEU A 38 -10.00 10.12 1.99
N GLU A 39 -10.10 10.84 0.89
CA GLU A 39 -11.30 10.91 0.06
C GLU A 39 -11.00 10.25 -1.28
N CYS A 40 -11.89 9.37 -1.75
CA CYS A 40 -11.78 8.67 -3.02
C CYS A 40 -13.09 8.81 -3.79
N ASP A 41 -13.05 9.35 -5.01
CA ASP A 41 -14.24 9.65 -5.83
C ASP A 41 -15.37 10.35 -5.05
N GLY A 42 -14.99 11.31 -4.19
CA GLY A 42 -15.92 12.08 -3.35
C GLY A 42 -16.42 11.36 -2.10
N GLN A 43 -16.00 10.12 -1.85
CA GLN A 43 -16.38 9.34 -0.67
C GLN A 43 -15.25 9.32 0.38
N ASP A 44 -15.59 9.58 1.64
CA ASP A 44 -14.64 9.53 2.75
C ASP A 44 -14.29 8.07 3.12
N MET A 45 -13.02 7.70 2.87
CA MET A 45 -12.45 6.39 3.20
C MET A 45 -11.71 6.38 4.54
N THR A 46 -11.59 7.54 5.22
CA THR A 46 -10.92 7.67 6.52
C THR A 46 -11.44 6.68 7.57
N PRO A 47 -12.77 6.42 7.69
CA PRO A 47 -13.28 5.43 8.64
C PRO A 47 -12.72 4.02 8.39
N LYS A 48 -12.58 3.62 7.13
CA LYS A 48 -12.04 2.30 6.75
C LYS A 48 -10.55 2.18 7.08
N LEU A 49 -9.78 3.26 6.89
CA LEU A 49 -8.37 3.30 7.31
C LEU A 49 -8.22 3.11 8.83
N LYS A 50 -9.11 3.76 9.62
CA LYS A 50 -9.13 3.67 11.08
C LYS A 50 -9.56 2.30 11.58
N GLU A 51 -10.63 1.74 11.03
CA GLU A 51 -11.14 0.41 11.35
C GLU A 51 -10.06 -0.66 11.19
N HIS A 52 -9.31 -0.61 10.08
CA HIS A 52 -8.25 -1.55 9.78
C HIS A 52 -6.89 -1.20 10.39
N ARG A 53 -6.79 -0.08 11.13
CA ARG A 53 -5.56 0.39 11.79
C ARG A 53 -4.37 0.36 10.83
N VAL A 54 -4.55 0.94 9.64
CA VAL A 54 -3.53 0.90 8.59
C VAL A 54 -2.28 1.66 9.04
N HIS A 55 -1.11 1.11 8.73
CA HIS A 55 0.19 1.73 9.03
C HIS A 55 0.90 2.24 7.77
N ALA A 56 0.43 1.83 6.59
CA ALA A 56 0.81 2.33 5.29
C ALA A 56 -0.40 2.27 4.35
N ILE A 57 -0.46 3.22 3.41
CA ILE A 57 -1.45 3.27 2.34
C ILE A 57 -0.69 3.17 1.02
N VAL A 58 -1.10 2.25 0.15
CA VAL A 58 -0.47 2.01 -1.14
C VAL A 58 -1.49 2.28 -2.24
N PHE A 59 -1.12 3.14 -3.18
CA PHE A 59 -1.88 3.40 -4.40
C PHE A 59 -1.23 2.60 -5.53
N LEU A 60 -2.00 1.72 -6.18
CA LEU A 60 -1.51 0.82 -7.23
C LEU A 60 -2.21 1.10 -8.55
N ASN A 61 -1.43 1.23 -9.62
CA ASN A 61 -1.91 1.27 -11.00
C ASN A 61 -1.03 0.35 -11.89
N ILE A 62 -0.50 -0.70 -11.28
CA ILE A 62 0.43 -1.64 -11.91
C ILE A 62 0.07 -3.07 -11.48
N PRO A 63 0.36 -4.08 -12.29
CA PRO A 63 -0.11 -5.45 -12.04
C PRO A 63 0.56 -6.10 -10.82
N SER A 64 1.70 -5.60 -10.35
CA SER A 64 2.37 -6.12 -9.15
C SER A 64 3.23 -5.06 -8.48
N TYR A 65 3.46 -5.22 -7.18
CA TYR A 65 4.17 -4.28 -6.32
C TYR A 65 5.37 -4.94 -5.63
N GLY A 66 6.32 -4.14 -5.11
CA GLY A 66 7.25 -4.59 -4.06
C GLY A 66 8.01 -5.89 -4.30
N GLY A 67 8.47 -6.14 -5.54
CA GLY A 67 9.18 -7.37 -5.91
C GLY A 67 8.29 -8.48 -6.47
N GLY A 68 7.13 -8.14 -7.04
CA GLY A 68 6.21 -9.09 -7.69
C GLY A 68 5.09 -9.60 -6.79
N THR A 69 4.80 -8.90 -5.68
CA THR A 69 3.67 -9.20 -4.80
C THR A 69 2.38 -8.59 -5.36
N HIS A 70 1.24 -9.10 -4.91
CA HIS A 70 -0.09 -8.63 -5.32
C HIS A 70 -0.84 -8.16 -4.07
N PRO A 71 -0.70 -6.88 -3.67
CA PRO A 71 -1.29 -6.39 -2.42
C PRO A 71 -2.82 -6.30 -2.45
N TRP A 72 -3.43 -6.29 -3.64
CA TRP A 72 -4.87 -6.37 -3.81
C TRP A 72 -5.37 -7.81 -3.67
N GLY A 73 -6.34 -8.05 -2.80
CA GLY A 73 -6.91 -9.38 -2.59
C GLY A 73 -8.15 -9.61 -3.46
N GLY A 74 -8.08 -10.52 -4.43
CA GLY A 74 -9.18 -10.87 -5.36
C GLY A 74 -10.40 -11.56 -4.74
N GLY A 75 -10.54 -11.57 -3.40
CA GLY A 75 -11.65 -12.23 -2.69
C GLY A 75 -12.61 -11.27 -1.97
N SER A 76 -12.38 -9.96 -1.99
CA SER A 76 -13.11 -9.00 -1.15
C SER A 76 -14.44 -8.49 -1.72
N GLY A 77 -15.02 -9.17 -2.71
CA GLY A 77 -16.21 -8.68 -3.44
C GLY A 77 -15.92 -7.44 -4.30
N THR A 78 -14.64 -7.14 -4.51
CA THR A 78 -14.13 -6.05 -5.31
C THR A 78 -13.78 -6.53 -6.72
N LYS A 79 -13.77 -5.63 -7.70
CA LYS A 79 -13.35 -5.95 -9.06
C LYS A 79 -11.88 -6.36 -9.07
N GLU A 80 -11.51 -7.23 -9.99
CA GLU A 80 -10.11 -7.53 -10.27
C GLU A 80 -9.38 -6.26 -10.76
N PRO A 81 -8.12 -6.04 -10.36
CA PRO A 81 -7.33 -4.90 -10.81
C PRO A 81 -7.14 -4.92 -12.33
N ALA A 82 -7.23 -3.76 -12.94
CA ALA A 82 -6.92 -3.55 -14.35
C ALA A 82 -6.17 -2.23 -14.53
N THR A 83 -5.29 -2.15 -15.52
CA THR A 83 -4.49 -0.93 -15.77
C THR A 83 -5.08 -0.05 -16.88
N ASP A 84 -6.15 -0.51 -17.52
CA ASP A 84 -6.80 0.10 -18.68
C ASP A 84 -8.27 0.48 -18.42
N ASP A 85 -8.73 0.39 -17.18
CA ASP A 85 -10.10 0.74 -16.79
C ASP A 85 -10.24 2.16 -16.21
N GLY A 86 -9.13 2.90 -16.12
CA GLY A 86 -9.10 4.27 -15.61
C GLY A 86 -9.19 4.38 -14.09
N LEU A 87 -9.03 3.27 -13.36
CA LEU A 87 -9.03 3.21 -11.91
C LEU A 87 -7.63 2.88 -11.37
N PHE A 88 -7.44 3.13 -10.09
CA PHE A 88 -6.31 2.61 -9.32
C PHE A 88 -6.81 2.00 -8.00
N GLU A 89 -6.06 1.04 -7.47
CA GLU A 89 -6.36 0.39 -6.22
C GLU A 89 -5.74 1.14 -5.04
N VAL A 90 -6.52 1.31 -3.97
CA VAL A 90 -6.05 1.80 -2.68
C VAL A 90 -6.00 0.65 -1.69
N VAL A 91 -4.80 0.32 -1.21
CA VAL A 91 -4.53 -0.79 -0.30
C VAL A 91 -4.03 -0.28 1.04
N GLY A 92 -4.65 -0.73 2.12
CA GLY A 92 -4.19 -0.52 3.49
C GLY A 92 -3.26 -1.66 3.92
N LEU A 93 -2.12 -1.34 4.51
CA LEU A 93 -1.18 -2.32 5.05
C LEU A 93 -0.90 -2.05 6.52
N THR A 94 -1.03 -3.10 7.33
CA THR A 94 -0.54 -3.13 8.72
C THR A 94 0.90 -3.66 8.77
N THR A 95 1.55 -3.55 9.94
CA THR A 95 2.88 -4.15 10.18
C THR A 95 2.90 -5.66 9.91
N TYR A 96 1.79 -6.37 10.08
CA TYR A 96 1.71 -7.81 9.85
C TYR A 96 1.48 -8.17 8.38
N GLN A 97 0.75 -7.35 7.63
CA GLN A 97 0.47 -7.62 6.21
C GLN A 97 1.69 -7.41 5.33
N LEU A 98 2.57 -6.48 5.66
CA LEU A 98 3.80 -6.21 4.89
C LEU A 98 4.74 -7.42 4.72
N PRO A 99 5.14 -8.16 5.77
CA PRO A 99 5.87 -9.41 5.59
C PRO A 99 5.02 -10.50 4.94
N LEU A 100 3.70 -10.51 5.19
CA LEU A 100 2.78 -11.48 4.60
C LEU A 100 2.67 -11.34 3.07
N LEU A 101 2.75 -10.12 2.52
CA LEU A 101 2.81 -9.88 1.07
C LEU A 101 3.93 -10.68 0.41
N GLN A 102 5.07 -10.79 1.08
CA GLN A 102 6.25 -11.49 0.56
C GLN A 102 6.07 -13.01 0.54
N ALA A 103 5.14 -13.52 1.36
CA ALA A 103 4.71 -14.91 1.44
C ALA A 103 3.44 -15.21 0.62
N GLY A 104 2.97 -14.26 -0.21
CA GLY A 104 1.83 -14.44 -1.10
C GLY A 104 0.47 -14.06 -0.51
N GLY A 105 0.43 -13.43 0.67
CA GLY A 105 -0.81 -12.80 1.15
C GLY A 105 -1.05 -11.42 0.54
N HIS A 106 -2.05 -10.72 1.08
CA HIS A 106 -2.53 -9.45 0.55
C HIS A 106 -2.71 -8.40 1.67
N GLY A 107 -2.93 -7.16 1.25
CA GLY A 107 -3.35 -6.07 2.12
C GLY A 107 -4.87 -6.00 2.27
N THR A 108 -5.33 -4.94 2.90
CA THR A 108 -6.76 -4.61 2.98
C THR A 108 -7.16 -3.80 1.75
N CYS A 109 -8.11 -4.29 0.96
CA CYS A 109 -8.68 -3.56 -0.17
C CYS A 109 -9.54 -2.40 0.35
N ILE A 110 -9.05 -1.16 0.26
CA ILE A 110 -9.78 0.04 0.72
C ILE A 110 -10.83 0.42 -0.31
N THR A 111 -10.41 0.68 -1.54
CA THR A 111 -11.30 1.01 -2.66
C THR A 111 -10.56 0.92 -4.00
N GLN A 112 -11.30 0.90 -5.11
CA GLN A 112 -10.82 1.23 -6.45
C GLN A 112 -11.46 2.56 -6.82
N CYS A 113 -10.65 3.53 -7.26
CA CYS A 113 -11.16 4.86 -7.59
C CYS A 113 -10.37 5.52 -8.72
N SER A 114 -10.96 6.56 -9.32
CA SER A 114 -10.32 7.36 -10.36
C SER A 114 -9.61 8.60 -9.81
N THR A 115 -10.03 9.06 -8.63
CA THR A 115 -9.48 10.23 -7.94
C THR A 115 -9.28 9.92 -6.47
N ALA A 116 -8.20 10.45 -5.89
CA ALA A 116 -7.95 10.38 -4.46
C ALA A 116 -7.34 11.69 -3.94
N ARG A 117 -7.81 12.12 -2.77
CA ARG A 117 -7.28 13.26 -2.03
C ARG A 117 -6.86 12.80 -0.65
N LEU A 118 -5.56 12.66 -0.46
CA LEU A 118 -4.94 12.35 0.84
C LEU A 118 -4.47 13.67 1.49
N VAL A 119 -4.96 13.97 2.68
CA VAL A 119 -4.49 15.11 3.49
C VAL A 119 -3.82 14.59 4.74
N THR A 120 -2.65 15.15 5.06
CA THR A 120 -1.84 14.74 6.21
C THR A 120 -1.74 15.90 7.21
N SER A 121 -1.94 15.65 8.51
CA SER A 121 -1.81 16.66 9.57
C SER A 121 -0.38 16.84 10.09
N LYS A 122 0.55 15.99 9.65
CA LYS A 122 2.00 16.10 9.91
C LYS A 122 2.78 15.59 8.70
N THR A 123 4.09 15.84 8.66
CA THR A 123 4.96 15.29 7.61
C THR A 123 5.02 13.76 7.69
N ILE A 124 4.65 13.10 6.60
CA ILE A 124 4.67 11.63 6.44
C ILE A 124 5.61 11.29 5.28
N PRO A 125 6.49 10.28 5.42
CA PRO A 125 7.34 9.83 4.33
C PRO A 125 6.49 9.22 3.20
N MET A 126 6.84 9.57 1.97
CA MET A 126 6.22 9.06 0.74
C MET A 126 7.30 8.35 -0.09
N GLN A 127 6.91 7.32 -0.85
CA GLN A 127 7.79 6.54 -1.73
C GLN A 127 7.16 6.38 -3.10
#